data_AF-A0A969WQJ6-F1
#
_entry.id   AF-A0A969WQJ6-F1
#
_cell.length_a   1.000
_cell.length_b   1.000
_cell.length_c   1.000
_cell.angle_alpha   90.00
_cell.angle_beta   90.00
_cell.angle_gamma   90.00
#
_symmetry.space_group_name_H-M   'P 1'
#
loop_
_entity.id
_entity.type
_entity.pdbx_description
1 polymer ?
#
loop_
_entity_poly.entity_id
_entity_poly.type
_entity_poly.pdbx_seq_one_letter_code
_entity_poly.pdbx_strand_id
1 'polypeptide(L)'
;IYELEASKNNLALNITSAYLQILYAYELLESSISQVEITQEQLNRTILLVNAGSLSEQAKYEIEAQLASEELAVINADNQLAMAKLSLIQLLQIESTEDFEITRPDLSSLIENSILQSVESIYEEALNTMPEVKAAEHKMRSADLQLYIAHSGRSPQISLSASYGTGYSNARKVIDNITPSAPILSGYAQDNLGNYFDVYQYNFDYSYITRPFNDQIRDNASASISIGVNIPIFNAWYVNTNIANAKIEVAQNSLQKDIVERQLFRNIQQAHADARAAIKKYEAAEKAYEANRISFEYTQQRFDLGLLNSLDYNTAKTNLNRLNSEMLNAKYDLVFKQKILDFYRGIEISL
;
A
#
# COMPACT_ATOMS: atom_id res chain seq x y z
N ILE A 1 5.62 8.78 -1.32
CA ILE A 1 6.33 7.74 -2.11
C ILE A 1 6.69 6.57 -1.19
N TYR A 2 7.54 6.75 -0.18
CA TYR A 2 7.91 5.66 0.74
C TYR A 2 6.76 5.05 1.55
N GLU A 3 5.73 5.81 1.91
CA GLU A 3 4.53 5.24 2.56
C GLU A 3 3.75 4.29 1.62
N LEU A 4 3.76 4.57 0.31
CA LEU A 4 3.18 3.66 -0.70
C LEU A 4 4.03 2.40 -0.84
N GLU A 5 5.35 2.52 -0.82
CA GLU A 5 6.27 1.36 -0.86
C GLU A 5 6.11 0.49 0.39
N ALA A 6 6.02 1.08 1.58
CA ALA A 6 5.71 0.34 2.80
C ALA A 6 4.37 -0.41 2.71
N SER A 7 3.35 0.21 2.11
CA SER A 7 2.06 -0.45 1.88
C SER A 7 2.15 -1.58 0.85
N LYS A 8 2.96 -1.43 -0.21
CA LYS A 8 3.23 -2.49 -1.20
C LYS A 8 3.95 -3.67 -0.56
N ASN A 9 4.92 -3.39 0.30
CA ASN A 9 5.69 -4.37 1.04
C ASN A 9 4.80 -5.22 1.96
N ASN A 10 3.92 -4.57 2.72
CA ASN A 10 2.93 -5.27 3.56
C ASN A 10 1.99 -6.14 2.71
N LEU A 11 1.55 -5.63 1.55
CA LEU A 11 0.72 -6.41 0.63
C LEU A 11 1.48 -7.63 0.09
N ALA A 12 2.74 -7.48 -0.32
CA ALA A 12 3.56 -8.58 -0.81
C ALA A 12 3.79 -9.68 0.25
N LEU A 13 4.02 -9.31 1.51
CA LEU A 13 4.11 -10.26 2.63
C LEU A 13 2.78 -10.99 2.85
N ASN A 14 1.65 -10.30 2.76
CA ASN A 14 0.34 -10.92 2.87
C ASN A 14 0.03 -11.88 1.70
N ILE A 15 0.39 -11.51 0.46
CA ILE A 15 0.30 -12.40 -0.72
C ILE A 15 1.13 -13.65 -0.48
N THR A 16 2.38 -13.48 -0.02
CA THR A 16 3.31 -14.59 0.23
C THR A 16 2.75 -15.55 1.28
N SER A 17 2.24 -15.02 2.39
CA SER A 17 1.59 -15.81 3.44
C SER A 17 0.38 -16.59 2.91
N ALA A 18 -0.51 -15.92 2.15
CA ALA A 18 -1.68 -16.56 1.56
C ALA A 18 -1.30 -17.66 0.55
N TYR A 19 -0.27 -17.44 -0.25
CA TYR A 19 0.23 -18.42 -1.20
C TYR A 19 0.85 -19.65 -0.51
N LEU A 20 1.69 -19.46 0.51
CA LEU A 20 2.25 -20.58 1.28
C LEU A 20 1.16 -21.36 2.02
N GLN A 21 0.11 -20.68 2.49
CA GLN A 21 -1.06 -21.33 3.10
C GLN A 21 -1.82 -22.22 2.12
N ILE A 22 -1.89 -21.83 0.83
CA ILE A 22 -2.47 -22.67 -0.22
C ILE A 22 -1.61 -23.91 -0.46
N LEU A 23 -0.29 -23.74 -0.58
CA LEU A 23 0.63 -24.87 -0.76
C LEU A 23 0.55 -25.87 0.41
N TYR A 24 0.48 -25.36 1.65
CA TYR A 24 0.23 -26.18 2.83
C TYR A 24 -1.10 -26.95 2.76
N ALA A 25 -2.20 -26.25 2.43
CA ALA A 25 -3.52 -26.87 2.35
C ALA A 25 -3.59 -27.94 1.24
N TYR A 26 -2.86 -27.74 0.14
CA TYR A 26 -2.70 -28.73 -0.91
C TYR A 26 -2.01 -30.00 -0.41
N GLU A 27 -0.82 -29.90 0.19
CA GLU A 27 -0.11 -31.08 0.70
C GLU A 27 -0.90 -31.79 1.82
N LEU A 28 -1.66 -31.04 2.62
CA LEU A 28 -2.53 -31.62 3.64
C LEU A 28 -3.71 -32.40 3.03
N LEU A 29 -4.35 -31.86 1.98
CA LEU A 29 -5.42 -32.55 1.26
C LEU A 29 -4.90 -33.82 0.58
N GLU A 30 -3.77 -33.72 -0.13
CA GLU A 30 -3.11 -34.85 -0.77
C GLU A 30 -2.77 -35.96 0.23
N SER A 31 -2.22 -35.58 1.40
CA SER A 31 -2.00 -36.53 2.49
C SER A 31 -3.30 -37.15 3.00
N SER A 32 -4.36 -36.37 3.16
CA SER A 32 -5.64 -36.87 3.70
C SER A 32 -6.31 -37.86 2.74
N ILE A 33 -6.26 -37.59 1.43
CA ILE A 33 -6.76 -38.48 0.37
C ILE A 33 -5.99 -39.80 0.39
N SER A 34 -4.65 -39.74 0.43
CA SER A 34 -3.82 -40.95 0.51
C SER A 34 -4.15 -41.82 1.72
N GLN A 35 -4.53 -41.21 2.86
CA GLN A 35 -4.95 -41.99 4.03
C GLN A 35 -6.28 -42.70 3.84
N VAL A 36 -7.28 -42.04 3.23
CA VAL A 36 -8.56 -42.67 2.89
C VAL A 36 -8.34 -43.85 1.96
N GLU A 37 -7.48 -43.71 0.94
CA GLU A 37 -7.14 -44.80 0.01
C GLU A 37 -6.55 -46.00 0.75
N ILE A 38 -5.59 -45.77 1.65
CA ILE A 38 -4.98 -46.84 2.48
C ILE A 38 -6.04 -47.52 3.36
N THR A 39 -6.93 -46.76 4.00
CA THR A 39 -8.01 -47.37 4.82
C THR A 39 -9.01 -48.13 3.98
N GLN A 40 -9.33 -47.65 2.78
CA GLN A 40 -10.25 -48.32 1.88
C GLN A 40 -9.70 -49.68 1.43
N GLU A 41 -8.41 -49.76 1.10
CA GLU A 41 -7.75 -51.04 0.83
C GLU A 41 -7.79 -51.95 2.05
N GLN A 42 -7.57 -51.40 3.24
CA GLN A 42 -7.64 -52.17 4.48
C GLN A 42 -9.04 -52.69 4.79
N LEU A 43 -10.08 -51.88 4.53
CA LEU A 43 -11.47 -52.29 4.68
C LEU A 43 -11.80 -53.46 3.75
N ASN A 44 -11.38 -53.37 2.49
CA ASN A 44 -11.58 -54.42 1.50
C ASN A 44 -10.93 -55.75 1.95
N ARG A 45 -9.71 -55.70 2.49
CA ARG A 45 -9.02 -56.87 3.08
C ARG A 45 -9.79 -57.42 4.27
N THR A 46 -10.20 -56.56 5.20
CA THR A 46 -10.95 -56.96 6.40
C THR A 46 -12.28 -57.64 6.04
N ILE A 47 -13.02 -57.12 5.05
CA ILE A 47 -14.27 -57.74 4.58
C ILE A 47 -14.03 -59.17 4.08
N LEU A 48 -12.97 -59.40 3.30
CA LEU A 48 -12.62 -60.75 2.82
C LEU A 48 -12.30 -61.70 3.98
N LEU A 49 -11.57 -61.23 4.99
CA LEU A 49 -11.21 -62.03 6.16
C LEU A 49 -12.41 -62.32 7.07
N VAL A 50 -13.35 -61.40 7.21
CA VAL A 50 -14.62 -61.61 7.93
C VAL A 50 -15.49 -62.63 7.18
N ASN A 51 -15.62 -62.50 5.86
CA ASN A 51 -16.35 -63.47 5.03
C ASN A 51 -15.73 -64.88 5.07
N ALA A 52 -14.41 -64.96 5.22
CA ALA A 52 -13.69 -66.22 5.43
C ALA A 52 -13.79 -66.76 6.87
N GLY A 53 -14.42 -66.02 7.79
CA GLY A 53 -14.58 -66.37 9.20
C GLY A 53 -13.32 -66.18 10.06
N SER A 54 -12.27 -65.54 9.51
CA SER A 54 -10.99 -65.33 10.20
C SER A 54 -10.98 -64.09 11.11
N LEU A 55 -11.86 -63.12 10.87
CA LEU A 55 -12.03 -61.91 11.67
C LEU A 55 -13.50 -61.72 12.08
N SER A 56 -13.75 -60.94 13.13
CA SER A 56 -15.11 -60.62 13.58
C SER A 56 -15.73 -59.46 12.80
N GLU A 57 -17.06 -59.40 12.72
CA GLU A 57 -17.79 -58.24 12.19
C GLU A 57 -17.45 -56.92 12.91
N GLN A 58 -17.08 -56.98 14.19
CA GLN A 58 -16.60 -55.81 14.92
C GLN A 58 -15.39 -55.18 14.25
N ALA A 59 -14.41 -55.98 13.80
CA ALA A 59 -13.21 -55.47 13.16
C ALA A 59 -13.53 -54.71 11.84
N LYS A 60 -14.55 -55.16 11.11
CA LYS A 60 -15.05 -54.44 9.93
C LYS A 60 -15.61 -53.08 10.32
N TYR A 61 -16.50 -53.01 11.31
CA TYR A 61 -17.10 -51.75 11.75
C TYR A 61 -16.08 -50.77 12.36
N GLU A 62 -15.02 -51.27 12.99
CA GLU A 62 -13.91 -50.43 13.46
C GLU A 62 -13.18 -49.74 12.31
N ILE A 63 -12.91 -50.45 11.21
CA ILE A 63 -12.29 -49.87 10.01
C ILE A 63 -13.26 -48.94 9.27
N GLU A 64 -14.55 -49.29 9.17
CA GLU A 64 -15.56 -48.39 8.57
C GLU A 64 -15.68 -47.07 9.35
N ALA A 65 -15.63 -47.11 10.68
CA ALA A 65 -15.62 -45.91 11.51
C ALA A 65 -14.37 -45.05 11.27
N GLN A 66 -13.20 -45.67 11.12
CA GLN A 66 -11.96 -44.98 10.79
C GLN A 66 -12.04 -44.33 9.40
N LEU A 67 -12.56 -45.06 8.41
CA LEU A 67 -12.74 -44.57 7.05
C LEU A 67 -13.65 -43.32 7.04
N ALA A 68 -14.80 -43.38 7.71
CA ALA A 68 -15.72 -42.24 7.79
C ALA A 68 -15.10 -41.01 8.46
N SER A 69 -14.23 -41.21 9.45
CA SER A 69 -13.47 -40.13 10.09
C SER A 69 -12.45 -39.50 9.15
N GLU A 70 -11.75 -40.32 8.36
CA GLU A 70 -10.76 -39.85 7.37
C GLU A 70 -11.42 -39.17 6.16
N GLU A 71 -12.57 -39.66 5.71
CA GLU A 71 -13.40 -38.97 4.69
C GLU A 71 -13.81 -37.57 5.16
N LEU A 72 -14.22 -37.44 6.42
CA LEU A 72 -14.50 -36.13 7.01
C LEU A 72 -13.23 -35.25 7.05
N ALA A 73 -12.06 -35.83 7.32
CA ALA A 73 -10.79 -35.10 7.30
C ALA A 73 -10.45 -34.59 5.88
N VAL A 74 -10.71 -35.38 4.83
CA VAL A 74 -10.58 -34.96 3.43
C VAL A 74 -11.49 -33.77 3.13
N ILE A 75 -12.77 -33.85 3.51
CA ILE A 75 -13.73 -32.75 3.31
C ILE A 75 -13.25 -31.47 4.02
N ASN A 76 -12.71 -31.59 5.24
CA ASN A 76 -12.17 -30.45 5.98
C ASN A 76 -10.92 -29.86 5.30
N ALA A 77 -10.01 -30.70 4.81
CA ALA A 77 -8.81 -30.26 4.10
C ALA A 77 -9.14 -29.60 2.76
N ASP A 78 -10.14 -30.12 2.04
CA ASP A 78 -10.64 -29.54 0.79
C ASP A 78 -11.28 -28.18 1.01
N ASN A 79 -12.13 -28.05 2.04
CA ASN A 79 -12.67 -26.76 2.46
C ASN A 79 -11.56 -25.77 2.87
N GLN A 80 -10.52 -26.24 3.57
CA GLN A 80 -9.37 -25.39 3.94
C GLN A 80 -8.63 -24.88 2.70
N LEU A 81 -8.43 -25.73 1.70
CA LEU A 81 -7.82 -25.35 0.43
C LEU A 81 -8.68 -24.34 -0.33
N ALA A 82 -9.99 -24.59 -0.44
CA ALA A 82 -10.92 -23.68 -1.10
C ALA A 82 -10.93 -22.29 -0.43
N MET A 83 -10.91 -22.23 0.90
CA MET A 83 -10.86 -20.97 1.66
C MET A 83 -9.51 -20.26 1.51
N ALA A 84 -8.39 -21.00 1.48
CA ALA A 84 -7.07 -20.43 1.24
C ALA A 84 -6.99 -19.79 -0.17
N LYS A 85 -7.51 -20.48 -1.20
CA LYS A 85 -7.62 -19.95 -2.56
C LYS A 85 -8.50 -18.70 -2.61
N LEU A 86 -9.69 -18.74 -2.01
CA LEU A 86 -10.59 -17.59 -1.94
C LEU A 86 -9.92 -16.39 -1.28
N SER A 87 -9.18 -16.62 -0.19
CA SER A 87 -8.45 -15.56 0.52
C SER A 87 -7.42 -14.87 -0.40
N LEU A 88 -6.67 -15.64 -1.19
CA LEU A 88 -5.72 -15.07 -2.16
C LEU A 88 -6.44 -14.35 -3.31
N ILE A 89 -7.51 -14.92 -3.85
CA ILE A 89 -8.33 -14.29 -4.90
C ILE A 89 -8.87 -12.92 -4.44
N GLN A 90 -9.42 -12.85 -3.22
CA GLN A 90 -9.90 -11.60 -2.62
C GLN A 90 -8.78 -10.59 -2.44
N LEU A 91 -7.59 -11.06 -2.04
CA LEU A 91 -6.42 -10.21 -1.85
C LEU A 91 -5.85 -9.68 -3.18
N LEU A 92 -5.95 -10.47 -4.25
CA LEU A 92 -5.59 -10.09 -5.61
C LEU A 92 -6.71 -9.35 -6.36
N GLN A 93 -7.91 -9.25 -5.78
CA GLN A 93 -9.11 -8.64 -6.37
C GLN A 93 -9.46 -9.23 -7.76
N ILE A 94 -9.31 -10.54 -7.94
CA ILE A 94 -9.64 -11.21 -9.20
C ILE A 94 -11.15 -11.45 -9.27
N GLU A 95 -11.78 -11.03 -10.38
CA GLU A 95 -13.25 -11.06 -10.55
C GLU A 95 -13.82 -12.45 -10.89
N SER A 96 -13.03 -13.36 -11.47
CA SER A 96 -13.49 -14.70 -11.88
C SER A 96 -12.69 -15.82 -11.19
N THR A 97 -13.42 -16.78 -10.62
CA THR A 97 -12.88 -17.85 -9.77
C THR A 97 -12.77 -19.22 -10.46
N GLU A 98 -13.41 -19.41 -11.61
CA GLU A 98 -13.64 -20.76 -12.17
C GLU A 98 -12.37 -21.47 -12.66
N ASP A 99 -11.32 -20.75 -13.04
CA ASP A 99 -10.06 -21.32 -13.58
C ASP A 99 -8.81 -20.93 -12.77
N PHE A 100 -8.96 -20.53 -11.50
CA PHE A 100 -7.81 -20.10 -10.70
C PHE A 100 -6.98 -21.29 -10.21
N GLU A 101 -5.88 -21.57 -10.91
CA GLU A 101 -4.87 -22.56 -10.54
C GLU A 101 -3.56 -21.92 -10.11
N ILE A 102 -2.86 -22.62 -9.20
CA ILE A 102 -1.58 -22.22 -8.65
C ILE A 102 -0.53 -23.27 -8.99
N THR A 103 0.61 -22.81 -9.49
CA THR A 103 1.80 -23.64 -9.66
C THR A 103 2.40 -24.01 -8.31
N ARG A 104 2.92 -25.24 -8.19
CA ARG A 104 3.57 -25.75 -6.97
C ARG A 104 5.07 -25.85 -7.21
N PRO A 105 5.87 -24.82 -6.86
CA PRO A 105 7.33 -24.89 -7.02
C PRO A 105 7.94 -25.84 -5.99
N ASP A 106 9.12 -26.39 -6.33
CA ASP A 106 9.91 -27.16 -5.38
C ASP A 106 10.61 -26.21 -4.39
N LEU A 107 10.22 -26.29 -3.12
CA LEU A 107 10.75 -25.46 -2.04
C LEU A 107 12.01 -26.05 -1.38
N SER A 108 12.46 -27.24 -1.77
CA SER A 108 13.57 -27.97 -1.11
C SER A 108 14.86 -27.14 -1.08
N SER A 109 15.17 -26.43 -2.17
CA SER A 109 16.37 -25.60 -2.29
C SER A 109 16.39 -24.38 -1.34
N LEU A 110 15.22 -23.85 -0.97
CA LEU A 110 15.10 -22.74 -0.02
C LEU A 110 15.34 -23.22 1.43
N ILE A 111 14.95 -24.45 1.71
CA ILE A 111 15.10 -25.07 3.03
C ILE A 111 16.56 -25.47 3.29
N GLU A 112 17.23 -26.05 2.28
CA GLU A 112 18.63 -26.52 2.42
C GLU A 112 19.65 -25.39 2.59
N ASN A 113 19.41 -24.22 1.98
CA ASN A 113 20.35 -23.08 2.01
C ASN A 113 20.10 -22.11 3.19
N SER A 114 19.52 -22.59 4.29
CA SER A 114 19.09 -21.78 5.45
C SER A 114 20.23 -21.28 6.35
N ILE A 115 21.25 -20.64 5.78
CA ILE A 115 22.31 -19.99 6.55
C ILE A 115 21.82 -18.60 6.99
N LEU A 116 21.53 -18.46 8.28
CA LEU A 116 21.16 -17.19 8.86
C LEU A 116 22.37 -16.25 8.94
N GLN A 117 22.28 -15.11 8.27
CA GLN A 117 23.20 -13.98 8.45
C GLN A 117 23.01 -13.35 9.83
N SER A 118 24.00 -12.59 10.30
CA SER A 118 23.88 -11.88 11.58
C SER A 118 22.80 -10.80 11.52
N VAL A 119 22.17 -10.57 12.68
CA VAL A 119 21.18 -9.49 12.87
C VAL A 119 21.76 -8.14 12.45
N GLU A 120 23.01 -7.87 12.82
CA GLU A 120 23.69 -6.63 12.49
C GLU A 120 23.87 -6.44 10.98
N SER A 121 24.23 -7.49 10.24
CA SER A 121 24.36 -7.41 8.78
C SER A 121 23.02 -7.09 8.11
N ILE A 122 21.96 -7.79 8.52
CA ILE A 122 20.60 -7.57 8.00
C ILE A 122 20.13 -6.15 8.32
N TYR A 123 20.44 -5.64 9.51
CA TYR A 123 20.07 -4.29 9.92
C TYR A 123 20.76 -3.20 9.10
N GLU A 124 22.06 -3.33 8.82
CA GLU A 124 22.80 -2.37 7.99
C GLU A 124 22.27 -2.32 6.55
N GLU A 125 21.89 -3.48 5.98
CA GLU A 125 21.20 -3.56 4.69
C GLU A 125 19.83 -2.85 4.79
N ALA A 126 19.04 -3.18 5.83
CA ALA A 126 17.69 -2.66 6.04
C ALA A 126 17.65 -1.13 6.21
N LEU A 127 18.62 -0.51 6.87
CA LEU A 127 18.72 0.96 7.02
C LEU A 127 18.76 1.68 5.67
N ASN A 128 19.26 1.02 4.62
CA ASN A 128 19.41 1.60 3.29
C ASN A 128 18.26 1.24 2.35
N THR A 129 17.57 0.13 2.58
CA THR A 129 16.53 -0.40 1.69
C THR A 129 15.11 -0.15 2.20
N MET A 130 14.90 -0.09 3.52
CA MET A 130 13.55 -0.06 4.10
C MET A 130 12.83 1.28 3.90
N PRO A 131 11.63 1.30 3.29
CA PRO A 131 10.90 2.53 3.03
C PRO A 131 10.55 3.33 4.29
N GLU A 132 10.28 2.69 5.42
CA GLU A 132 9.95 3.38 6.68
C GLU A 132 11.10 4.25 7.20
N VAL A 133 12.36 3.79 7.03
CA VAL A 133 13.55 4.56 7.40
C VAL A 133 13.70 5.75 6.48
N LYS A 134 13.57 5.54 5.16
CA LYS A 134 13.61 6.62 4.17
C LYS A 134 12.49 7.63 4.37
N ALA A 135 11.28 7.17 4.69
CA ALA A 135 10.15 8.04 5.01
C ALA A 135 10.44 8.94 6.22
N ALA A 136 11.00 8.37 7.29
CA ALA A 136 11.37 9.13 8.48
C ALA A 136 12.50 10.13 8.20
N GLU A 137 13.50 9.74 7.41
CA GLU A 137 14.60 10.60 6.97
C GLU A 137 14.08 11.81 6.17
N HIS A 138 13.15 11.59 5.22
CA HIS A 138 12.55 12.69 4.45
C HIS A 138 11.63 13.57 5.29
N LYS A 139 10.95 13.03 6.30
CA LYS A 139 10.17 13.83 7.27
C LYS A 139 11.07 14.75 8.09
N MET A 140 12.20 14.24 8.57
CA MET A 140 13.23 15.06 9.23
C MET A 140 13.75 16.16 8.31
N ARG A 141 14.11 15.82 7.07
CA ARG A 141 14.63 16.80 6.11
C ARG A 141 13.60 17.86 5.71
N SER A 142 12.32 17.49 5.63
CA SER A 142 11.23 18.44 5.45
C SER A 142 11.15 19.43 6.62
N ALA A 143 11.27 18.95 7.87
CA ALA A 143 11.29 19.82 9.04
C ALA A 143 12.50 20.78 9.03
N ASP A 144 13.68 20.31 8.59
CA ASP A 144 14.84 21.18 8.41
C ASP A 144 14.57 22.30 7.39
N LEU A 145 13.94 21.97 6.26
CA LEU A 145 13.53 22.97 5.26
C LEU A 145 12.50 23.96 5.81
N GLN A 146 11.56 23.49 6.64
CA GLN A 146 10.60 24.38 7.31
C GLN A 146 11.30 25.30 8.32
N LEU A 147 12.36 24.87 8.99
CA LEU A 147 13.19 25.73 9.82
C LEU A 147 13.87 26.82 8.98
N TYR A 148 14.42 26.49 7.80
CA TYR A 148 14.96 27.49 6.88
C TYR A 148 13.89 28.49 6.41
N ILE A 149 12.67 28.02 6.11
CA ILE A 149 11.53 28.88 5.77
C ILE A 149 11.17 29.78 6.96
N ALA A 150 11.15 29.27 8.19
CA ALA A 150 10.88 30.07 9.38
C ALA A 150 11.94 31.17 9.57
N HIS A 151 13.22 30.87 9.30
CA HIS A 151 14.29 31.87 9.28
C HIS A 151 14.07 32.97 8.23
N SER A 152 13.51 32.63 7.07
CA SER A 152 13.24 33.60 6.00
C SER A 152 12.25 34.70 6.42
N GLY A 153 11.43 34.48 7.45
CA GLY A 153 10.52 35.48 7.99
C GLY A 153 11.18 36.73 8.57
N ARG A 154 12.52 36.74 8.73
CA ARG A 154 13.32 37.93 9.08
C ARG A 154 13.87 38.69 7.86
N SER A 155 13.73 38.12 6.67
CA SER A 155 14.31 38.67 5.45
C SER A 155 13.34 39.62 4.77
N PRO A 156 13.84 40.62 4.02
CA PRO A 156 13.03 41.41 3.11
C PRO A 156 12.30 40.52 2.10
N GLN A 157 11.02 40.79 1.86
CA GLN A 157 10.28 40.23 0.74
C GLN A 157 10.28 41.25 -0.40
N ILE A 158 10.80 40.86 -1.56
CA ILE A 158 10.79 41.68 -2.77
C ILE A 158 9.71 41.12 -3.69
N SER A 159 8.81 41.97 -4.13
CA SER A 159 7.73 41.63 -5.06
C SER A 159 7.82 42.53 -6.29
N LEU A 160 7.60 41.94 -7.46
CA LEU A 160 7.48 42.66 -8.73
C LEU A 160 6.08 42.43 -9.25
N SER A 161 5.35 43.50 -9.48
CA SER A 161 4.00 43.47 -10.06
C SER A 161 4.01 44.24 -11.36
N ALA A 162 3.46 43.66 -12.41
CA ALA A 162 3.20 44.34 -13.67
C ALA A 162 1.70 44.29 -13.94
N SER A 163 1.09 45.42 -14.24
CA SER A 163 -0.31 45.50 -14.63
C SER A 163 -0.43 46.15 -16.00
N TYR A 164 -1.34 45.60 -16.80
CA TYR A 164 -1.79 46.20 -18.04
C TYR A 164 -3.31 46.19 -18.01
N GLY A 165 -3.91 47.37 -18.06
CA GLY A 165 -5.34 47.54 -17.92
C GLY A 165 -5.84 48.62 -18.85
N THR A 166 -7.02 48.41 -19.40
CA THR A 166 -7.75 49.39 -20.19
C THR A 166 -9.23 49.34 -19.80
N GLY A 167 -9.93 50.44 -19.99
CA GLY A 167 -11.32 50.57 -19.56
C GLY A 167 -12.18 51.14 -20.67
N TYR A 168 -13.44 50.71 -20.70
CA TYR A 168 -14.48 51.32 -21.52
C TYR A 168 -15.47 52.04 -20.61
N SER A 169 -15.93 53.23 -21.01
CA SER A 169 -16.98 53.94 -20.28
C SER A 169 -18.00 54.57 -21.23
N ASN A 170 -19.28 54.26 -20.99
CA ASN A 170 -20.41 54.89 -21.69
C ASN A 170 -20.58 56.38 -21.32
N ALA A 171 -19.93 56.85 -20.25
CA ALA A 171 -19.97 58.26 -19.86
C ALA A 171 -19.03 59.14 -20.70
N ARG A 172 -18.05 58.54 -21.40
CA ARG A 172 -17.08 59.28 -22.23
C ARG A 172 -17.69 59.62 -23.58
N LYS A 173 -18.13 60.87 -23.73
CA LYS A 173 -18.75 61.38 -24.96
C LYS A 173 -17.82 62.31 -25.74
N VAL A 174 -18.01 62.36 -27.05
CA VAL A 174 -17.35 63.30 -27.98
C VAL A 174 -18.42 64.04 -28.79
N ILE A 175 -18.14 65.27 -29.21
CA ILE A 175 -19.05 66.04 -30.06
C ILE A 175 -19.11 65.33 -31.42
N ASP A 176 -20.31 64.94 -31.82
CA ASP A 176 -20.59 64.31 -33.11
C ASP A 176 -20.85 65.37 -34.18
N ASN A 177 -21.70 66.34 -33.85
CA ASN A 177 -22.12 67.38 -34.77
C ASN A 177 -22.34 68.70 -34.02
N ILE A 178 -21.99 69.80 -34.69
CA ILE A 178 -22.26 71.16 -34.26
C ILE A 178 -23.28 71.73 -35.24
N THR A 179 -24.50 71.98 -34.79
CA THR A 179 -25.53 72.62 -35.61
C THR A 179 -25.68 74.07 -35.19
N PRO A 180 -25.37 75.05 -36.05
CA PRO A 180 -25.70 76.44 -35.77
C PRO A 180 -27.21 76.56 -35.68
N SER A 181 -27.70 77.05 -34.56
CA SER A 181 -29.11 77.43 -34.43
C SER A 181 -29.39 78.60 -35.39
N ALA A 182 -30.65 78.82 -35.76
CA ALA A 182 -31.02 79.96 -36.61
C ALA A 182 -30.46 81.27 -36.02
N PRO A 183 -29.91 82.18 -36.85
CA PRO A 183 -29.33 83.43 -36.37
C PRO A 183 -30.38 84.21 -35.59
N ILE A 184 -30.10 84.47 -34.33
CA ILE A 184 -30.95 85.31 -33.49
C ILE A 184 -30.38 86.73 -33.50
N LEU A 185 -31.26 87.70 -33.71
CA LEU A 185 -30.88 89.12 -33.69
C LEU A 185 -30.41 89.48 -32.28
N SER A 186 -29.12 89.82 -32.14
CA SER A 186 -28.48 90.17 -30.85
C SER A 186 -28.60 91.66 -30.56
N GLY A 187 -28.72 92.49 -31.60
CA GLY A 187 -28.93 93.93 -31.49
C GLY A 187 -28.72 94.62 -32.82
N TYR A 188 -28.53 95.94 -32.77
CA TYR A 188 -28.25 96.75 -33.95
C TYR A 188 -26.95 97.53 -33.76
N ALA A 189 -26.08 97.53 -34.76
CA ALA A 189 -24.86 98.35 -34.77
C ALA A 189 -25.09 99.59 -35.64
N GLN A 190 -24.59 100.75 -35.19
CA GLN A 190 -24.73 102.00 -35.92
C GLN A 190 -23.42 102.35 -36.64
N ASP A 191 -23.50 102.69 -37.92
CA ASP A 191 -22.35 103.22 -38.66
C ASP A 191 -22.04 104.69 -38.30
N ASN A 192 -20.92 105.22 -38.79
CA ASN A 192 -20.51 106.61 -38.56
C ASN A 192 -21.44 107.66 -39.22
N LEU A 193 -22.43 107.24 -40.01
CA LEU A 193 -23.44 108.12 -40.62
C LEU A 193 -24.80 108.01 -39.91
N GLY A 194 -24.93 107.15 -38.91
CA GLY A 194 -26.12 107.00 -38.09
C GLY A 194 -27.07 105.88 -38.51
N ASN A 195 -26.73 105.04 -39.51
CA ASN A 195 -27.58 103.93 -39.95
C ASN A 195 -27.40 102.70 -39.06
N TYR A 196 -28.51 102.04 -38.70
CA TYR A 196 -28.51 100.83 -37.88
C TYR A 196 -28.56 99.56 -38.73
N PHE A 197 -27.74 98.56 -38.41
CA PHE A 197 -27.69 97.25 -39.05
C PHE A 197 -27.91 96.15 -38.03
N ASP A 198 -28.71 95.15 -38.40
CA ASP A 198 -28.94 93.94 -37.63
C ASP A 198 -27.64 93.18 -37.38
N VAL A 199 -27.30 92.98 -36.10
CA VAL A 199 -26.19 92.12 -35.67
C VAL A 199 -26.78 90.80 -35.20
N TYR A 200 -26.53 89.74 -35.97
CA TYR A 200 -26.96 88.40 -35.63
C TYR A 200 -25.90 87.69 -34.78
N GLN A 201 -26.34 86.95 -33.76
CA GLN A 201 -25.51 85.98 -33.05
C GLN A 201 -26.00 84.56 -33.37
N TYR A 202 -25.04 83.63 -33.42
CA TYR A 202 -25.33 82.21 -33.60
C TYR A 202 -25.14 81.50 -32.26
N ASN A 203 -26.16 80.75 -31.86
CA ASN A 203 -25.99 79.73 -30.85
C ASN A 203 -25.57 78.43 -31.55
N PHE A 204 -24.78 77.62 -30.85
CA PHE A 204 -24.33 76.33 -31.36
C PHE A 204 -24.90 75.23 -30.47
N ASP A 205 -25.73 74.38 -31.06
CA ASP A 205 -26.21 73.17 -30.41
C ASP A 205 -25.22 72.04 -30.68
N TYR A 206 -24.80 71.36 -29.62
CA TYR A 206 -23.82 70.28 -29.68
C TYR A 206 -24.51 68.94 -29.49
N SER A 207 -24.39 68.05 -30.49
CA SER A 207 -24.77 66.64 -30.36
C SER A 207 -23.56 65.83 -29.87
N TYR A 208 -23.80 64.88 -28.98
CA TYR A 208 -22.75 64.05 -28.38
C TYR A 208 -22.98 62.56 -28.62
N ILE A 209 -21.97 61.85 -29.09
CA ILE A 209 -21.96 60.38 -29.18
C ILE A 209 -20.97 59.80 -28.17
N THR A 210 -21.20 58.56 -27.75
CA THR A 210 -20.21 57.82 -26.96
C THR A 210 -18.96 57.61 -27.80
N ARG A 211 -17.79 57.85 -27.21
CA ARG A 211 -16.52 57.70 -27.91
C ARG A 211 -16.33 56.25 -28.40
N PRO A 212 -15.85 56.02 -29.63
CA PRO A 212 -15.71 54.66 -30.18
C PRO A 212 -14.92 53.73 -29.27
N PHE A 213 -15.35 52.47 -29.18
CA PHE A 213 -14.74 51.45 -28.32
C PHE A 213 -13.22 51.33 -28.54
N ASN A 214 -12.77 51.23 -29.80
CA ASN A 214 -11.34 51.09 -30.13
C ASN A 214 -10.51 52.30 -29.68
N ASP A 215 -11.05 53.52 -29.79
CA ASP A 215 -10.38 54.73 -29.32
C ASP A 215 -10.34 54.81 -27.79
N GLN A 216 -11.39 54.34 -27.11
CA GLN A 216 -11.39 54.27 -25.65
C GLN A 216 -10.39 53.22 -25.15
N ILE A 217 -10.35 52.04 -25.77
CA ILE A 217 -9.44 50.96 -25.37
C ILE A 217 -7.98 51.33 -25.60
N ARG A 218 -7.66 52.01 -26.71
CA ARG A 218 -6.29 52.51 -26.97
C ARG A 218 -5.93 53.62 -25.99
N ASP A 219 -6.80 54.59 -25.81
CA ASP A 219 -6.44 55.81 -25.09
C ASP A 219 -6.55 55.65 -23.57
N ASN A 220 -7.30 54.65 -23.08
CA ASN A 220 -7.38 54.28 -21.67
C ASN A 220 -6.41 53.14 -21.31
N ALA A 221 -5.60 52.66 -22.26
CA ALA A 221 -4.59 51.65 -21.97
C ALA A 221 -3.54 52.22 -21.01
N SER A 222 -3.31 51.50 -19.92
CA SER A 222 -2.35 51.83 -18.89
C SER A 222 -1.50 50.61 -18.58
N ALA A 223 -0.18 50.81 -18.56
CA ALA A 223 0.78 49.81 -18.14
C ALA A 223 1.53 50.36 -16.93
N SER A 224 1.70 49.55 -15.89
CA SER A 224 2.51 49.92 -14.74
C SER A 224 3.37 48.74 -14.29
N ILE A 225 4.59 49.04 -13.86
CA ILE A 225 5.50 48.09 -13.23
C ILE A 225 5.80 48.66 -11.85
N SER A 226 5.62 47.85 -10.81
CA SER A 226 5.82 48.23 -9.41
C SER A 226 6.72 47.21 -8.73
N ILE A 227 7.77 47.69 -8.07
CA ILE A 227 8.62 46.88 -7.18
C ILE A 227 8.28 47.26 -5.74
N GLY A 228 7.83 46.29 -4.94
CA GLY A 228 7.55 46.47 -3.52
C GLY A 228 8.55 45.71 -2.67
N VAL A 229 9.19 46.39 -1.72
CA VAL A 229 10.08 45.76 -0.72
C VAL A 229 9.42 45.87 0.66
N ASN A 230 9.15 44.72 1.28
CA ASN A 230 8.59 44.65 2.63
C ASN A 230 9.67 44.12 3.59
N ILE A 231 10.09 44.93 4.55
CA ILE A 231 11.11 44.56 5.55
C ILE A 231 10.45 44.52 6.93
N PRO A 232 10.19 43.33 7.50
CA PRO A 232 9.65 43.25 8.85
C PRO A 232 10.71 43.68 9.87
N ILE A 233 10.46 44.80 10.57
CA ILE A 233 11.37 45.30 11.62
C ILE A 233 11.06 44.63 12.96
N PHE A 234 9.79 44.64 13.36
CA PHE A 234 9.30 43.98 14.57
C PHE A 234 7.87 43.51 14.38
N ASN A 235 7.62 42.22 14.61
CA ASN A 235 6.32 41.58 14.45
C ASN A 235 5.84 40.92 15.75
N ALA A 236 6.02 41.60 16.88
CA ALA A 236 5.62 41.10 18.21
C ALA A 236 6.21 39.71 18.54
N TRP A 237 7.48 39.48 18.16
CA TRP A 237 8.21 38.22 18.35
C TRP A 237 7.68 37.00 17.58
N TYR A 238 6.66 37.14 16.73
CA TYR A 238 6.04 36.04 15.99
C TYR A 238 7.06 35.18 15.22
N VAL A 239 7.98 35.80 14.49
CA VAL A 239 9.01 35.07 13.71
C VAL A 239 9.99 34.33 14.62
N ASN A 240 10.32 34.88 15.78
CA ASN A 240 11.21 34.19 16.73
C ASN A 240 10.53 32.96 17.33
N THR A 241 9.24 33.07 17.67
CA THR A 241 8.43 31.94 18.14
C THR A 241 8.31 30.86 17.06
N ASN A 242 8.07 31.23 15.81
CA ASN A 242 8.01 30.27 14.71
C ASN A 242 9.35 29.54 14.49
N ILE A 243 10.47 30.25 14.58
CA ILE A 243 11.81 29.62 14.51
C ILE A 243 12.01 28.65 15.69
N ALA A 244 11.62 29.03 16.90
CA ALA A 244 11.71 28.15 18.07
C ALA A 244 10.85 26.89 17.90
N ASN A 245 9.61 27.03 17.43
CA ASN A 245 8.71 25.91 17.14
C ASN A 245 9.28 25.00 16.04
N ALA A 246 9.80 25.55 14.95
CA ALA A 246 10.40 24.77 13.87
C ALA A 246 11.65 24.00 14.36
N LYS A 247 12.46 24.55 15.26
CA LYS A 247 13.56 23.82 15.90
C LYS A 247 13.07 22.64 16.74
N ILE A 248 11.98 22.81 17.47
CA ILE A 248 11.34 21.73 18.24
C ILE A 248 10.86 20.64 17.27
N GLU A 249 10.25 21.02 16.16
CA GLU A 249 9.77 20.09 15.14
C GLU A 249 10.90 19.30 14.47
N VAL A 250 12.04 19.94 14.18
CA VAL A 250 13.26 19.23 13.72
C VAL A 250 13.72 18.20 14.73
N ALA A 251 13.82 18.60 16.01
CA ALA A 251 14.23 17.68 17.08
C ALA A 251 13.24 16.52 17.26
N GLN A 252 11.94 16.78 17.15
CA GLN A 252 10.89 15.76 17.19
C GLN A 252 11.00 14.78 16.03
N ASN A 253 11.20 15.26 14.80
CA ASN A 253 11.35 14.38 13.64
C ASN A 253 12.66 13.59 13.66
N SER A 254 13.75 14.16 14.20
CA SER A 254 14.99 13.42 14.45
C SER A 254 14.76 12.29 15.45
N LEU A 255 14.07 12.55 16.57
CA LEU A 255 13.73 11.50 17.54
C LEU A 255 12.80 10.45 16.93
N GLN A 256 11.85 10.86 16.08
CA GLN A 256 10.95 9.94 15.40
C GLN A 256 11.71 9.02 14.44
N LYS A 257 12.73 9.54 13.74
CA LYS A 257 13.65 8.72 12.93
C LYS A 257 14.36 7.68 13.79
N ASP A 258 14.95 8.09 14.91
CA ASP A 258 15.64 7.15 15.83
C ASP A 258 14.69 6.07 16.36
N ILE A 259 13.43 6.42 16.65
CA ILE A 259 12.40 5.45 17.07
C ILE A 259 12.12 4.44 15.96
N VAL A 260 12.01 4.88 14.71
CA VAL A 260 11.78 4.00 13.54
C VAL A 260 12.96 3.06 13.33
N GLU A 261 14.20 3.56 13.38
CA GLU A 261 15.41 2.74 13.25
C GLU A 261 15.50 1.69 14.38
N ARG A 262 15.22 2.09 15.62
CA ARG A 262 15.18 1.15 16.75
C ARG A 262 14.06 0.12 16.64
N GLN A 263 12.89 0.52 16.13
CA GLN A 263 11.79 -0.41 15.89
C GLN A 263 12.16 -1.41 14.80
N LEU A 264 12.79 -0.97 13.72
CA LEU A 264 13.30 -1.84 12.66
C LEU A 264 14.31 -2.84 13.22
N PHE A 265 15.28 -2.39 14.02
CA PHE A 265 16.23 -3.28 14.68
C PHE A 265 15.55 -4.34 15.54
N ARG A 266 14.56 -3.94 16.37
CA ARG A 266 13.76 -4.90 17.17
C ARG A 266 13.00 -5.90 16.31
N ASN A 267 12.40 -5.44 15.22
CA ASN A 267 11.66 -6.30 14.30
C ASN A 267 12.58 -7.32 13.63
N ILE A 268 13.79 -6.92 13.22
CA ILE A 268 14.80 -7.82 12.63
C ILE A 268 15.29 -8.82 13.67
N GLN A 269 15.54 -8.38 14.91
CA GLN A 269 15.90 -9.29 16.01
C GLN A 269 14.83 -10.37 16.24
N GLN A 270 13.56 -9.96 16.26
CA GLN A 270 12.44 -10.90 16.40
C GLN A 270 12.35 -11.84 15.20
N ALA A 271 12.40 -11.32 13.97
CA ALA A 271 12.34 -12.12 12.75
C ALA A 271 13.48 -13.14 12.66
N HIS A 272 14.69 -12.74 13.06
CA HIS A 272 15.85 -13.62 13.10
C HIS A 272 15.69 -14.72 14.17
N ALA A 273 15.20 -14.37 15.35
CA ALA A 273 14.90 -15.35 16.40
C ALA A 273 13.80 -16.34 15.96
N ASP A 274 12.74 -15.84 15.32
CA ASP A 274 11.64 -16.63 14.76
C ASP A 274 12.16 -17.59 13.68
N ALA A 275 12.96 -17.11 12.73
CA ALA A 275 13.53 -17.95 11.67
C ALA A 275 14.43 -19.05 12.26
N ARG A 276 15.27 -18.71 13.24
CA ARG A 276 16.11 -19.69 13.94
C ARG A 276 15.26 -20.74 14.67
N ALA A 277 14.15 -20.34 15.27
CA ALA A 277 13.22 -21.26 15.91
C ALA A 277 12.52 -22.15 14.89
N ALA A 278 12.08 -21.59 13.76
CA ALA A 278 11.42 -22.31 12.68
C ALA A 278 12.34 -23.37 12.04
N ILE A 279 13.63 -23.06 11.83
CA ILE A 279 14.63 -24.03 11.35
C ILE A 279 14.68 -25.24 12.28
N LYS A 280 14.87 -25.01 13.58
CA LYS A 280 14.95 -26.08 14.57
C LYS A 280 13.64 -26.87 14.70
N LYS A 281 12.50 -26.18 14.58
CA LYS A 281 11.17 -26.80 14.64
C LYS A 281 10.97 -27.71 13.44
N TYR A 282 11.32 -27.27 12.23
CA TYR A 282 11.25 -28.08 11.02
C TYR A 282 12.18 -29.30 11.11
N GLU A 283 13.45 -29.10 11.47
CA GLU A 283 14.41 -30.21 11.65
C GLU A 283 13.92 -31.26 12.65
N ALA A 284 13.29 -30.83 13.76
CA ALA A 284 12.74 -31.74 14.75
C ALA A 284 11.47 -32.45 14.25
N ALA A 285 10.57 -31.73 13.59
CA ALA A 285 9.32 -32.28 13.06
C ALA A 285 9.59 -33.28 11.91
N GLU A 286 10.52 -32.96 11.01
CA GLU A 286 10.99 -33.84 9.94
C GLU A 286 11.58 -35.14 10.49
N LYS A 287 12.48 -35.06 11.48
CA LYS A 287 13.03 -36.25 12.15
C LYS A 287 11.94 -37.10 12.83
N ALA A 288 10.99 -36.45 13.50
CA ALA A 288 9.90 -37.15 14.18
C ALA A 288 8.94 -37.83 13.18
N TYR A 289 8.63 -37.16 12.08
CA TYR A 289 7.85 -37.70 10.98
C TYR A 289 8.55 -38.91 10.35
N GLU A 290 9.81 -38.78 9.93
CA GLU A 290 10.55 -39.88 9.30
C GLU A 290 10.70 -41.11 10.21
N ALA A 291 11.00 -40.90 11.49
CA ALA A 291 11.06 -42.01 12.45
C ALA A 291 9.71 -42.72 12.61
N ASN A 292 8.60 -41.96 12.64
CA ASN A 292 7.26 -42.54 12.73
C ASN A 292 6.79 -43.16 11.42
N ARG A 293 7.20 -42.63 10.27
CA ARG A 293 6.93 -43.19 8.95
C ARG A 293 7.52 -44.59 8.85
N ILE A 294 8.79 -44.74 9.20
CA ILE A 294 9.47 -46.05 9.25
C ILE A 294 8.81 -46.99 10.28
N SER A 295 8.49 -46.50 11.49
CA SER A 295 7.78 -47.31 12.49
C SER A 295 6.40 -47.76 12.02
N PHE A 296 5.69 -46.92 11.29
CA PHE A 296 4.39 -47.25 10.72
C PHE A 296 4.51 -48.30 9.62
N GLU A 297 5.53 -48.23 8.76
CA GLU A 297 5.80 -49.29 7.77
C GLU A 297 5.97 -50.66 8.43
N TYR A 298 6.74 -50.77 9.51
CA TYR A 298 6.85 -52.02 10.27
C TYR A 298 5.53 -52.43 10.94
N THR A 299 4.75 -51.46 11.42
CA THR A 299 3.44 -51.70 12.04
C THR A 299 2.46 -52.27 11.00
N GLN A 300 2.47 -51.71 9.79
CA GLN A 300 1.69 -52.18 8.64
C GLN A 300 2.08 -53.60 8.24
N GLN A 301 3.37 -53.91 8.13
CA GLN A 301 3.83 -55.27 7.82
C GLN A 301 3.39 -56.29 8.89
N ARG A 302 3.50 -55.94 10.17
CA ARG A 302 3.07 -56.83 11.26
C ARG A 302 1.56 -57.02 11.29
N PHE A 303 0.80 -55.97 10.98
CA PHE A 303 -0.64 -56.02 10.88
C PHE A 303 -1.11 -56.89 9.70
N ASP A 304 -0.48 -56.74 8.53
CA ASP A 304 -0.74 -57.57 7.34
C ASP A 304 -0.45 -59.06 7.58
N LEU A 305 0.49 -59.39 8.47
CA LEU A 305 0.78 -60.76 8.90
C LEU A 305 -0.13 -61.27 10.03
N GLY A 306 -1.09 -60.46 10.50
CA GLY A 306 -1.99 -60.81 11.61
C GLY A 306 -1.33 -60.79 12.99
N LEU A 307 -0.14 -60.20 13.12
CA LEU A 307 0.65 -60.13 14.36
C LEU A 307 0.35 -58.86 15.20
N LEU A 308 -0.57 -58.03 14.73
CA LEU A 308 -1.00 -56.79 15.37
C LEU A 308 -2.53 -56.70 15.30
N ASN A 309 -3.16 -56.05 16.27
CA ASN A 309 -4.60 -55.78 16.23
C ASN A 309 -4.90 -54.47 15.48
N SER A 310 -6.17 -54.26 15.12
CA SER A 310 -6.61 -53.06 14.40
C SER A 310 -6.44 -51.76 15.19
N LEU A 311 -6.57 -51.82 16.52
CA LEU A 311 -6.47 -50.65 17.39
C LEU A 311 -5.04 -50.08 17.38
N ASP A 312 -4.03 -50.93 17.51
CA ASP A 312 -2.61 -50.56 17.50
C ASP A 312 -2.21 -50.01 16.13
N TYR A 313 -2.71 -50.62 15.04
CA TYR A 313 -2.50 -50.12 13.68
C TYR A 313 -3.08 -48.71 13.50
N ASN A 314 -4.36 -48.53 13.88
CA ASN A 314 -5.06 -47.25 13.77
C ASN A 314 -4.40 -46.16 14.64
N THR A 315 -3.91 -46.53 15.82
CA THR A 315 -3.18 -45.61 16.70
C THR A 315 -1.87 -45.15 16.05
N ALA A 316 -1.09 -46.07 15.48
CA ALA A 316 0.14 -45.73 14.77
C ALA A 316 -0.13 -44.85 13.54
N LYS A 317 -1.18 -45.16 12.77
CA LYS A 317 -1.61 -44.37 11.60
C LYS A 317 -2.01 -42.94 12.00
N THR A 318 -2.84 -42.81 13.02
CA THR A 318 -3.30 -41.50 13.53
C THR A 318 -2.12 -40.66 14.02
N ASN A 319 -1.14 -41.29 14.69
CA ASN A 319 0.05 -40.60 15.14
C ASN A 319 0.94 -40.14 13.97
N LEU A 320 1.11 -40.95 12.93
CA LEU A 320 1.82 -40.57 11.71
C LEU A 320 1.16 -39.37 11.03
N ASN A 321 -0.18 -39.38 10.91
CA ASN A 321 -0.94 -38.28 10.30
C ASN A 321 -0.76 -36.95 11.04
N ARG A 322 -0.78 -37.00 12.37
CA ARG A 322 -0.51 -35.84 13.22
C ARG A 322 0.88 -35.29 12.97
N LEU A 323 1.89 -36.15 12.95
CA LEU A 323 3.29 -35.75 12.73
C LEU A 323 3.55 -35.23 11.30
N ASN A 324 2.87 -35.80 10.30
CA ASN A 324 2.92 -35.27 8.93
C ASN A 324 2.38 -33.83 8.90
N SER A 325 1.20 -33.60 9.49
CA SER A 325 0.59 -32.27 9.55
C SER A 325 1.48 -31.26 10.30
N GLU A 326 2.10 -31.68 11.40
CA GLU A 326 3.04 -30.86 12.17
C GLU A 326 4.32 -30.52 11.37
N MET A 327 4.86 -31.47 10.62
CA MET A 327 6.00 -31.28 9.75
C MET A 327 5.66 -30.34 8.58
N LEU A 328 4.52 -30.54 7.92
CA LEU A 328 4.03 -29.66 6.86
C LEU A 328 3.87 -28.23 7.38
N ASN A 329 3.24 -28.05 8.54
CA ASN A 329 3.10 -26.73 9.15
C ASN A 329 4.46 -26.08 9.43
N ALA A 330 5.42 -26.84 9.97
CA ALA A 330 6.77 -26.34 10.22
C ALA A 330 7.55 -25.99 8.95
N LYS A 331 7.36 -26.76 7.86
CA LYS A 331 7.97 -26.51 6.54
C LYS A 331 7.56 -25.15 5.99
N TYR A 332 6.26 -24.88 5.93
CA TYR A 332 5.74 -23.63 5.38
C TYR A 332 5.98 -22.42 6.28
N ASP A 333 5.98 -22.62 7.61
CA ASP A 333 6.39 -21.57 8.57
C ASP A 333 7.86 -21.19 8.38
N LEU A 334 8.76 -22.16 8.22
CA LEU A 334 10.19 -21.91 7.93
C LEU A 334 10.37 -21.07 6.66
N VAL A 335 9.75 -21.48 5.56
CA VAL A 335 9.85 -20.75 4.28
C VAL A 335 9.34 -19.32 4.45
N PHE A 336 8.23 -19.12 5.15
CA PHE A 336 7.71 -17.78 5.42
C PHE A 336 8.67 -16.91 6.25
N LYS A 337 9.24 -17.47 7.33
CA LYS A 337 10.19 -16.74 8.19
C LYS A 337 11.48 -16.39 7.46
N GLN A 338 11.97 -17.25 6.56
CA GLN A 338 13.11 -16.93 5.69
C GLN A 338 12.78 -15.77 4.76
N LYS A 339 11.60 -15.77 4.12
CA LYS A 339 11.19 -14.67 3.23
C LYS A 339 11.01 -13.34 3.95
N ILE A 340 10.64 -13.34 5.23
CA ILE A 340 10.66 -12.13 6.07
C ILE A 340 12.09 -11.60 6.25
N LEU A 341 13.10 -12.45 6.38
CA LEU A 341 14.49 -12.00 6.47
C LEU A 341 15.00 -11.45 5.13
N ASP A 342 14.70 -12.12 4.02
CA ASP A 342 14.99 -11.62 2.67
C ASP A 342 14.34 -10.26 2.42
N PHE A 343 13.10 -10.08 2.91
CA PHE A 343 12.39 -8.81 2.88
C PHE A 343 13.18 -7.69 3.58
N TYR A 344 13.66 -7.91 4.81
CA TYR A 344 14.46 -6.88 5.53
C TYR A 344 15.80 -6.59 4.85
N ARG A 345 16.33 -7.51 4.05
CA ARG A 345 17.53 -7.30 3.23
C ARG A 345 17.25 -6.51 1.95
N GLY A 346 15.99 -6.18 1.68
CA GLY A 346 15.57 -5.50 0.45
C GLY A 346 15.58 -6.40 -0.78
N ILE A 347 15.58 -7.72 -0.60
CA ILE A 347 15.44 -8.68 -1.69
C ILE A 347 13.94 -8.81 -1.99
N GLU A 348 13.57 -8.73 -3.27
CA GLU A 348 12.18 -8.92 -3.68
C GLU A 348 11.69 -10.31 -3.30
N ILE A 349 10.47 -10.37 -2.77
CA ILE A 349 9.88 -11.64 -2.34
C ILE A 349 9.44 -12.42 -3.59
N SER A 350 10.22 -13.43 -3.95
CA SER A 350 9.88 -14.43 -4.97
C SER A 350 9.85 -15.83 -4.37
N LEU A 351 8.92 -16.66 -4.83
CA LEU A 351 8.75 -18.06 -4.42
C LEU A 351 9.08 -19.02 -5.58
#